data_AF-A0AAD6VRE5-F1
#
_entry.id   AF-A0AAD6VRE5-F1
#
_cell.length_a   1.000
_cell.length_b   1.000
_cell.length_c   1.000
_cell.angle_alpha   90.00
_cell.angle_beta   90.00
_cell.angle_gamma   90.00
#
_symmetry.space_group_name_H-M   'P 1'
#
loop_
_entity.id
_entity.type
_entity.pdbx_description
1 polymer ?
#
loop_
_entity_poly.entity_id
_entity_poly.type
_entity_poly.pdbx_seq_one_letter_code
_entity_poly.pdbx_strand_id
1 'polypeptide(L)'
;YVFCPKAHRKGLLHLAAKHFVQHPFFPDCNGKHHSGPKLRHQAVAEMYQYCKARNLREMWGYMWANWYSPWRWVLWVWSADPNRLSWLRTTMTVENHWKHIKHI
;
A
#
# COMPACT_ATOMS: atom_id res chain seq x y z
N TYR A 1 -21.74 4.27 -12.22
CA TYR A 1 -20.76 3.32 -11.67
C TYR A 1 -19.72 4.11 -10.88
N VAL A 2 -19.56 3.85 -9.58
CA VAL A 2 -18.64 4.59 -8.71
C VAL A 2 -17.46 3.69 -8.39
N PHE A 3 -16.30 3.98 -9.00
CA PHE A 3 -15.07 3.18 -8.87
C PHE A 3 -14.58 3.03 -7.42
N CYS A 4 -14.75 4.08 -6.59
CA CYS A 4 -14.44 4.02 -5.16
C CYS A 4 -15.46 4.83 -4.35
N PRO A 5 -16.36 4.17 -3.59
CA PRO A 5 -17.31 4.84 -2.72
C PRO A 5 -16.59 5.72 -1.68
N LYS A 6 -17.10 6.94 -1.46
CA LYS A 6 -16.51 7.91 -0.50
C LYS A 6 -16.28 7.33 0.89
N ALA A 7 -17.16 6.43 1.34
CA ALA A 7 -17.09 5.76 2.64
C ALA A 7 -15.79 4.94 2.85
N HIS A 8 -15.19 4.41 1.79
CA HIS A 8 -14.02 3.53 1.90
C HIS A 8 -12.69 4.21 1.57
N ARG A 9 -12.71 5.40 0.97
CA ARG A 9 -11.49 6.15 0.58
C ARG A 9 -10.55 6.38 1.75
N LYS A 10 -11.06 6.82 2.90
CA LYS A 10 -10.23 7.09 4.08
C LYS A 10 -9.52 5.83 4.58
N GLY A 11 -10.23 4.69 4.65
CA GLY A 11 -9.65 3.43 5.10
C GLY A 11 -8.59 2.88 4.14
N LEU A 12 -8.85 2.95 2.83
CA LEU A 12 -7.90 2.55 1.80
C LEU A 12 -6.64 3.41 1.81
N LEU A 13 -6.79 4.74 1.94
CA LEU A 13 -5.66 5.67 2.06
C LEU A 13 -4.84 5.41 3.32
N HIS A 14 -5.50 5.14 4.43
CA HIS A 14 -4.82 4.80 5.69
C HIS A 14 -4.00 3.53 5.57
N LEU A 15 -4.57 2.45 5.01
CA LEU A 15 -3.86 1.20 4.76
C LEU A 15 -2.68 1.40 3.80
N ALA A 16 -2.87 2.12 2.70
CA ALA A 16 -1.81 2.40 1.75
C ALA A 16 -0.66 3.21 2.39
N ALA A 17 -0.99 4.21 3.21
CA ALA A 17 0.01 5.00 3.93
C ALA A 17 0.78 4.15 4.96
N LYS A 18 0.10 3.25 5.68
CA LYS A 18 0.73 2.28 6.58
C LYS A 18 1.73 1.41 5.82
N HIS A 19 1.32 0.83 4.68
CA HIS A 19 2.18 -0.04 3.89
C HIS A 19 3.37 0.70 3.28
N PHE A 20 3.21 1.98 2.92
CA PHE A 20 4.29 2.81 2.37
C PHE A 20 5.47 2.95 3.34
N VAL A 21 5.19 3.23 4.62
CA VAL A 21 6.21 3.49 5.65
C VAL A 21 6.76 2.22 6.29
N GLN A 22 6.17 1.04 6.02
CA GLN A 22 6.68 -0.22 6.53
C GLN A 22 8.10 -0.47 6.00
N HIS A 23 9.01 -0.78 6.93
CA HIS A 23 10.41 -1.02 6.62
C HIS A 23 10.99 -2.08 7.58
N PRO A 24 11.83 -3.02 7.10
CA PRO A 24 12.44 -4.06 7.93
C PRO A 24 13.21 -3.56 9.15
N PHE A 25 13.80 -2.37 9.04
CA PHE A 25 14.53 -1.69 10.11
C PHE A 25 13.64 -1.33 11.31
N PHE A 26 12.36 -1.00 11.08
CA PHE A 26 11.47 -0.65 12.19
C PHE A 26 10.80 -1.93 12.73
N PRO A 27 10.82 -2.15 14.04
CA PRO A 27 10.09 -3.25 14.65
C PRO A 27 8.57 -2.99 14.57
N ASP A 28 7.80 -4.07 14.50
CA ASP A 28 6.35 -4.00 14.67
C ASP A 28 5.96 -3.67 16.13
N CYS A 29 4.67 -3.47 16.41
CA CYS A 29 4.16 -3.20 17.76
C CYS A 29 4.54 -4.28 18.80
N ASN A 30 4.84 -5.50 18.33
CA ASN A 30 5.30 -6.61 19.16
C ASN A 30 6.84 -6.68 19.29
N GLY A 31 7.58 -5.65 18.88
CA GLY A 31 9.04 -5.60 18.92
C GLY A 31 9.73 -6.51 17.89
N LYS A 32 8.99 -7.06 16.92
CA LYS A 32 9.53 -8.02 15.95
C LYS A 32 9.93 -7.36 14.64
N HIS A 33 11.13 -7.67 14.16
CA HIS A 33 11.57 -7.29 12.82
C HIS A 33 11.05 -8.27 11.76
N HIS A 34 10.67 -7.73 10.62
CA HIS A 34 10.15 -8.50 9.49
C HIS A 34 10.99 -8.26 8.24
N SER A 35 11.33 -9.32 7.54
CA SER A 35 11.99 -9.22 6.22
C SER A 35 11.07 -8.52 5.21
N GLY A 36 11.63 -7.77 4.26
CA GLY A 36 10.87 -7.07 3.20
C GLY A 36 9.84 -7.94 2.47
N PRO A 37 10.17 -9.18 2.03
CA PRO A 37 9.20 -10.08 1.38
C PRO A 37 8.00 -10.47 2.27
N LYS A 38 8.23 -10.56 3.58
CA LYS A 38 7.20 -10.87 4.58
C LYS A 38 6.29 -9.67 4.82
N LEU A 39 6.86 -8.47 4.93
CA LEU A 39 6.10 -7.21 5.00
C LEU A 39 5.19 -7.05 3.78
N ARG A 40 5.73 -7.31 2.58
CA ARG A 40 4.92 -7.30 1.35
C ARG A 40 3.76 -8.28 1.41
N HIS A 41 4.01 -9.54 1.78
CA HIS A 41 2.95 -10.55 1.89
C HIS A 41 1.86 -10.13 2.87
N GLN A 42 2.24 -9.59 4.02
CA GLN A 42 1.31 -9.10 5.04
C GLN A 42 0.48 -7.93 4.51
N ALA A 43 1.11 -6.93 3.89
CA ALA A 43 0.44 -5.78 3.31
C ALA A 43 -0.53 -6.14 2.16
N VAL A 44 -0.10 -7.05 1.28
CA VAL A 44 -0.93 -7.60 0.19
C VAL A 44 -2.16 -8.30 0.77
N ALA A 45 -1.97 -9.16 1.77
CA ALA A 45 -3.05 -9.90 2.40
C ALA A 45 -4.02 -8.94 3.12
N GLU A 46 -3.50 -7.96 3.86
CA GLU A 46 -4.30 -6.96 4.58
C GLU A 46 -5.17 -6.14 3.61
N MET A 47 -4.59 -5.63 2.52
CA MET A 47 -5.34 -4.87 1.51
C MET A 47 -6.36 -5.74 0.77
N TYR A 48 -5.99 -6.98 0.42
CA TYR A 48 -6.90 -7.91 -0.24
C TYR A 48 -8.12 -8.23 0.66
N GLN A 49 -7.89 -8.56 1.93
CA GLN A 49 -8.98 -8.85 2.87
C GLN A 49 -9.87 -7.62 3.09
N TYR A 50 -9.28 -6.43 3.20
CA TYR A 50 -10.04 -5.18 3.31
C TYR A 50 -11.00 -4.97 2.13
N CYS A 51 -10.50 -5.15 0.90
CA CYS A 51 -11.29 -5.02 -0.32
C CYS A 51 -12.32 -6.15 -0.47
N LYS A 52 -11.96 -7.40 -0.16
CA LYS A 52 -12.86 -8.56 -0.23
C LYS A 52 -14.05 -8.41 0.72
N ALA A 53 -13.80 -8.00 1.97
CA ALA A 53 -14.85 -7.81 2.98
C ALA A 53 -15.86 -6.71 2.61
N ARG A 54 -15.48 -5.78 1.73
CA ARG A 54 -16.32 -4.65 1.28
C ARG A 54 -16.78 -4.78 -0.17
N ASN A 55 -16.57 -5.95 -0.77
CA ASN A 55 -16.87 -6.25 -2.17
C ASN A 55 -16.24 -5.26 -3.19
N LEU A 56 -15.06 -4.71 -2.88
CA LEU A 56 -14.33 -3.75 -3.71
C LEU A 56 -13.36 -4.44 -4.68
N ARG A 57 -13.89 -5.30 -5.56
CA ARG A 57 -13.09 -6.17 -6.45
C ARG A 57 -12.29 -5.36 -7.47
N GLU A 58 -12.90 -4.36 -8.09
CA GLU A 58 -12.26 -3.50 -9.09
C GLU A 58 -11.15 -2.65 -8.46
N MET A 59 -11.40 -2.15 -7.25
CA MET A 59 -10.41 -1.42 -6.47
C MET A 59 -9.19 -2.28 -6.17
N TRP A 60 -9.39 -3.55 -5.77
CA TRP A 60 -8.30 -4.48 -5.56
C TRP A 60 -7.50 -4.72 -6.85
N GLY A 61 -8.17 -4.99 -7.98
CA GLY A 61 -7.51 -5.18 -9.27
C GLY A 61 -6.63 -3.99 -9.66
N TYR A 62 -7.17 -2.78 -9.51
CA TYR A 62 -6.43 -1.54 -9.72
C TYR A 62 -5.26 -1.38 -8.76
N MET A 63 -5.45 -1.67 -7.48
CA MET A 63 -4.39 -1.59 -6.47
C MET A 63 -3.26 -2.58 -6.75
N TRP A 64 -3.61 -3.81 -7.15
CA TRP A 64 -2.65 -4.84 -7.51
C TRP A 64 -1.80 -4.43 -8.71
N ALA A 65 -2.43 -4.00 -9.80
CA ALA A 65 -1.76 -3.64 -11.04
C ALA A 65 -0.77 -2.47 -10.87
N ASN A 66 -1.07 -1.53 -9.97
CA ASN A 66 -0.30 -0.30 -9.83
C ASN A 66 0.63 -0.26 -8.61
N TRP A 67 0.37 -1.01 -7.54
CA TRP A 67 1.16 -0.93 -6.29
C TRP A 67 1.61 -2.27 -5.72
N TYR A 68 0.72 -3.27 -5.65
CA TYR A 68 1.00 -4.50 -4.87
C TYR A 68 1.67 -5.62 -5.68
N SER A 69 1.69 -5.51 -7.01
CA SER A 69 2.46 -6.44 -7.84
C SER A 69 3.96 -6.35 -7.53
N PRO A 70 4.72 -7.47 -7.62
CA PRO A 70 6.14 -7.49 -7.24
C PRO A 70 6.97 -6.40 -7.93
N TRP A 71 6.73 -6.18 -9.23
CA TRP A 71 7.42 -5.19 -10.05
C TRP A 71 7.09 -3.74 -9.66
N ARG A 72 5.88 -3.50 -9.16
CA ARG A 72 5.47 -2.17 -8.71
C ARG A 72 5.89 -1.91 -7.28
N TRP A 73 5.86 -2.92 -6.41
CA TRP A 73 6.17 -2.82 -5.00
C TRP A 73 7.51 -2.12 -4.74
N VAL A 74 8.54 -2.49 -5.51
CA VAL A 74 9.89 -1.93 -5.41
C VAL A 74 9.99 -0.44 -5.74
N LEU A 75 8.99 0.13 -6.42
CA LEU A 75 8.98 1.52 -6.87
C LEU A 75 8.37 2.49 -5.87
N TRP A 76 7.60 2.01 -4.88
CA TRP A 76 6.87 2.89 -3.98
C TRP A 76 7.02 2.57 -2.49
N VAL A 77 7.43 1.36 -2.09
CA VAL A 77 7.52 1.01 -0.66
C VAL A 77 8.96 1.06 -0.15
N TRP A 78 9.14 1.59 1.06
CA TRP A 78 10.45 1.62 1.73
C TRP A 78 10.98 0.21 2.01
N SER A 79 10.14 -0.74 2.39
CA SER A 79 10.53 -2.15 2.62
C SER A 79 11.20 -2.88 1.46
N ALA A 80 11.21 -2.31 0.26
CA ALA A 80 11.91 -2.87 -0.89
C ALA A 80 13.43 -2.78 -0.78
N ASP A 81 13.97 -1.77 -0.09
CA ASP A 81 15.40 -1.61 0.14
C ASP A 81 15.71 -1.70 1.65
N PRO A 82 16.09 -2.89 2.16
CA PRO A 82 16.31 -3.09 3.60
C PRO A 82 17.51 -2.29 4.15
N ASN A 83 18.42 -1.83 3.28
CA ASN A 83 19.69 -1.22 3.68
C ASN A 83 19.69 0.30 3.55
N ARG A 84 18.64 0.90 2.95
CA ARG A 84 18.57 2.34 2.73
C ARG A 84 17.24 2.89 3.22
N LEU A 85 17.33 3.79 4.20
CA LEU A 85 16.22 4.65 4.57
C LEU A 85 16.21 5.83 3.58
N SER A 86 15.27 5.84 2.63
CA SER A 86 15.09 6.99 1.75
C SER A 86 14.50 8.16 2.55
N TRP A 87 15.28 9.21 2.77
CA TRP A 87 14.79 10.46 3.41
C TRP A 87 13.81 11.23 2.51
N LEU A 88 13.96 11.07 1.19
CA LEU A 88 13.07 11.68 0.21
C LEU A 88 11.87 10.78 -0.05
N ARG A 89 10.69 11.31 0.25
CA ARG A 89 9.42 10.67 -0.06
C ARG A 89 9.19 10.81 -1.57
N THR A 90 9.37 9.75 -2.36
CA THR A 90 8.99 9.73 -3.78
C THR A 90 7.46 9.67 -3.90
N THR A 91 6.79 10.75 -3.47
CA THR A 91 5.33 10.84 -3.40
C THR A 91 4.69 11.15 -4.73
N MET A 92 5.41 11.71 -5.70
CA MET A 92 4.80 12.28 -6.91
C MET A 92 3.91 11.29 -7.66
N THR A 93 4.39 10.07 -7.92
CA THR A 93 3.62 9.08 -8.70
C THR A 93 2.42 8.54 -7.89
N VAL A 94 2.63 8.34 -6.59
CA VAL A 94 1.61 7.86 -5.65
C VAL A 94 0.52 8.91 -5.48
N GLU A 95 0.87 10.16 -5.17
CA GLU A 95 -0.06 11.29 -5.01
C GLU A 95 -0.84 11.61 -6.28
N ASN A 96 -0.19 11.60 -7.45
CA ASN A 96 -0.89 11.87 -8.71
C ASN A 96 -1.90 10.75 -9.05
N HIS A 97 -1.58 9.48 -8.76
CA HIS A 97 -2.55 8.39 -8.88
C HIS A 97 -3.70 8.53 -7.87
N TRP A 98 -3.42 8.95 -6.63
CA TRP A 98 -4.48 9.15 -5.63
C TRP A 98 -5.41 10.32 -5.99
N LYS A 99 -4.98 11.30 -6.79
CA LYS A 99 -5.90 12.31 -7.34
C LYS A 99 -7.03 11.66 -8.10
N HIS A 100 -6.76 10.62 -8.90
CA HIS A 100 -7.82 9.91 -9.63
C HIS A 100 -8.81 9.25 -8.66
N ILE A 101 -8.35 8.67 -7.56
CA ILE A 101 -9.25 8.06 -6.56
C ILE A 101 -10.02 9.12 -5.74
N LYS A 102 -9.42 10.30 -5.51
CA LYS A 102 -10.02 11.37 -4.70
C LYS A 102 -11.05 12.20 -5.49
N HIS A 103 -10.86 12.37 -6.80
CA HIS A 103 -11.67 13.26 -7.64
C HIS A 103 -12.73 12.56 -8.51
N ILE A 104 -12.77 11.22 -8.56
CA ILE A 104 -13.96 10.45 -9.01
C ILE A 104 -15.02 10.47 -7.90
#